data_AF-A0A2I8DE57-F1
#
_entry.id   AF-A0A2I8DE57-F1
#
_cell.length_a   1.000
_cell.length_b   1.000
_cell.length_c   1.000
_cell.angle_alpha   90.00
_cell.angle_beta   90.00
_cell.angle_gamma   90.00
#
_symmetry.space_group_name_H-M   'P 1'
#
loop_
_entity.id
_entity.type
_entity.pdbx_description
1 polymer ?
#
loop_
_entity_poly.entity_id
_entity_poly.type
_entity_poly.pdbx_seq_one_letter_code
_entity_poly.pdbx_strand_id
1 'polypeptide(L)'
;MVFETAIVAALIAAVAALIAARHTSQSTSRQSKRDKKAEFLFRRAEMGHSRKLELYARAFEITGKLSKHILLVKNSAIPKRYFDEVKDDLLDWENKCGAIFTDDTLRAYRALLLALSAPAKSDGQMSRGAKNEVWRKRVWLRGCLKAELTGTDKALLALDEE
;
A
#
# COMPACT_ATOMS: atom_id res chain seq x y z
N MET A 1 -9.19 18.36 -72.56
CA MET A 1 -9.43 19.29 -71.44
C MET A 1 -10.15 18.69 -70.22
N VAL A 2 -11.21 17.86 -70.34
CA VAL A 2 -11.89 17.30 -69.14
C VAL A 2 -11.19 16.07 -68.53
N PHE A 3 -10.47 15.27 -69.33
CA PHE A 3 -9.76 14.08 -68.85
C PHE A 3 -8.49 14.39 -68.05
N GLU A 4 -7.77 15.46 -68.40
CA GLU A 4 -6.51 15.84 -67.78
C GLU A 4 -6.71 16.36 -66.35
N THR A 5 -7.83 17.05 -66.10
CA THR A 5 -8.17 17.58 -64.76
C THR A 5 -8.62 16.47 -63.80
N ALA A 6 -9.29 15.42 -64.30
CA ALA A 6 -9.70 14.27 -63.49
C ALA A 6 -8.50 13.43 -63.03
N ILE A 7 -7.49 13.24 -63.90
CA ILE A 7 -6.26 12.50 -63.56
C ILE A 7 -5.44 13.27 -62.52
N VAL A 8 -5.30 14.59 -62.68
CA VAL A 8 -4.60 15.43 -61.72
C VAL A 8 -5.33 15.47 -60.37
N ALA A 9 -6.67 15.55 -60.37
CA ALA A 9 -7.46 15.49 -59.14
C ALA A 9 -7.32 14.14 -58.42
N ALA A 10 -7.29 13.02 -59.16
CA ALA A 10 -7.08 11.69 -58.59
C ALA A 10 -5.68 11.54 -57.98
N LEU A 11 -4.65 12.10 -58.62
CA LEU A 11 -3.28 12.15 -58.08
C LEU A 11 -3.21 12.95 -56.77
N ILE A 12 -3.82 14.13 -56.74
CA ILE A 12 -3.85 14.97 -55.54
C ILE A 12 -4.61 14.27 -54.39
N ALA A 13 -5.76 13.65 -54.68
CA ALA A 13 -6.54 12.90 -53.70
C ALA A 13 -5.78 11.69 -53.15
N ALA A 14 -5.06 10.96 -54.01
CA ALA A 14 -4.22 9.84 -53.59
C ALA A 14 -3.07 10.29 -52.67
N VAL A 15 -2.41 11.40 -52.98
CA VAL A 15 -1.35 11.98 -52.13
C VAL A 15 -1.91 12.44 -50.78
N ALA A 16 -3.07 13.12 -50.78
CA ALA A 16 -3.73 13.53 -49.55
C ALA A 16 -4.16 12.34 -48.67
N ALA A 17 -4.69 11.27 -49.27
CA ALA A 17 -5.02 10.03 -48.57
C ALA A 17 -3.77 9.34 -47.99
N LEU A 18 -2.65 9.37 -48.71
CA LEU A 18 -1.38 8.79 -48.24
C LEU A 18 -0.81 9.56 -47.04
N ILE A 19 -0.88 10.89 -47.07
CA ILE A 19 -0.48 11.77 -45.97
C ILE A 19 -1.38 11.53 -44.76
N ALA A 20 -2.70 11.49 -44.95
CA ALA A 20 -3.65 11.19 -43.89
C ALA A 20 -3.38 9.81 -43.26
N ALA A 21 -3.18 8.77 -44.06
CA ALA A 21 -2.86 7.42 -43.56
C ALA A 21 -1.55 7.38 -42.76
N ARG A 22 -0.52 8.11 -43.20
CA ARG A 22 0.75 8.27 -42.47
C ARG A 22 0.55 8.95 -41.12
N HIS A 23 -0.20 10.03 -41.07
CA HIS A 23 -0.50 10.75 -39.82
C HIS A 23 -1.35 9.89 -38.87
N THR A 24 -2.35 9.19 -39.37
CA THR A 24 -3.16 8.25 -38.59
C THR A 24 -2.28 7.13 -38.02
N SER A 25 -1.43 6.49 -38.83
CA SER A 25 -0.52 5.43 -38.38
C SER A 25 0.47 5.89 -37.29
N GLN A 26 1.04 7.09 -37.43
CA GLN A 26 1.93 7.66 -36.41
C GLN A 26 1.17 8.02 -35.13
N SER A 27 -0.06 8.54 -35.25
CA SER A 27 -0.95 8.82 -34.12
C SER A 27 -1.28 7.53 -33.37
N THR A 28 -1.75 6.48 -34.05
CA THR A 28 -2.11 5.19 -33.45
C THR A 28 -0.90 4.49 -32.82
N SER A 29 0.29 4.59 -33.43
CA SER A 29 1.54 4.07 -32.86
C SER A 29 1.94 4.78 -31.55
N ARG A 30 1.80 6.11 -31.51
CA ARG A 30 2.07 6.91 -30.31
C ARG A 30 1.03 6.68 -29.22
N GLN A 31 -0.25 6.54 -29.61
CA GLN A 31 -1.36 6.19 -28.71
C GLN A 31 -1.10 4.80 -28.09
N SER A 32 -0.86 3.77 -28.89
CA SER A 32 -0.58 2.40 -28.39
C SER A 32 0.61 2.32 -27.43
N LYS A 33 1.67 3.11 -27.66
CA LYS A 33 2.81 3.19 -26.72
C LYS A 33 2.45 3.93 -25.42
N ARG A 34 1.60 4.96 -25.49
CA ARG A 34 1.08 5.66 -24.30
C ARG A 34 0.16 4.75 -23.50
N ASP A 35 -0.74 4.03 -24.16
CA ASP A 35 -1.69 3.11 -23.53
C ASP A 35 -0.94 1.97 -22.82
N LYS A 36 0.07 1.36 -23.45
CA LYS A 36 0.91 0.34 -22.80
C LYS A 36 1.71 0.88 -21.61
N LYS A 37 2.14 2.15 -21.66
CA LYS A 37 2.84 2.79 -20.55
C LYS A 37 1.89 3.09 -19.39
N ALA A 38 0.68 3.57 -19.69
CA ALA A 38 -0.38 3.78 -18.72
C ALA A 38 -0.78 2.46 -18.06
N GLU A 39 -0.96 1.40 -18.85
CA GLU A 39 -1.29 0.05 -18.36
C GLU A 39 -0.16 -0.53 -17.49
N PHE A 40 1.11 -0.34 -17.86
CA PHE A 40 2.24 -0.77 -17.03
C PHE A 40 2.30 0.00 -15.70
N LEU A 41 2.09 1.32 -15.73
CA LEU A 41 2.05 2.14 -14.52
C LEU A 41 0.86 1.78 -13.62
N PHE A 42 -0.30 1.53 -14.22
CA PHE A 42 -1.51 1.06 -13.55
C PHE A 42 -1.27 -0.29 -12.86
N ARG A 43 -0.81 -1.32 -13.60
CA ARG A 43 -0.49 -2.64 -13.03
C ARG A 43 0.58 -2.58 -11.94
N ARG A 44 1.57 -1.68 -12.08
CA ARG A 44 2.60 -1.47 -11.07
C ARG A 44 2.03 -0.82 -9.80
N ALA A 45 1.11 0.14 -9.94
CA ALA A 45 0.39 0.75 -8.83
C ALA A 45 -0.54 -0.27 -8.15
N GLU A 46 -1.25 -1.07 -8.94
CA GLU A 46 -2.15 -2.13 -8.48
C GLU A 46 -1.41 -3.21 -7.68
N MET A 47 -0.29 -3.74 -8.20
CA MET A 47 0.55 -4.68 -7.45
C MET A 47 1.14 -4.07 -6.16
N GLY A 48 1.48 -2.78 -6.18
CA GLY A 48 1.91 -2.04 -4.99
C GLY A 48 0.79 -1.93 -3.95
N HIS A 49 -0.45 -1.70 -4.39
CA HIS A 49 -1.62 -1.59 -3.54
C HIS A 49 -2.01 -2.94 -2.92
N SER A 50 -2.10 -4.02 -3.71
CA SER A 50 -2.41 -5.37 -3.21
C SER A 50 -1.41 -5.81 -2.14
N ARG A 51 -0.12 -5.58 -2.38
CA ARG A 51 0.93 -5.87 -1.38
C ARG A 51 0.79 -5.03 -0.12
N LYS A 52 0.37 -3.76 -0.26
CA LYS A 52 0.10 -2.88 0.89
C LYS A 52 -1.07 -3.39 1.73
N LEU A 53 -2.15 -3.87 1.10
CA LEU A 53 -3.29 -4.50 1.77
C LEU A 53 -2.90 -5.76 2.55
N GLU A 54 -2.09 -6.63 1.96
CA GLU A 54 -1.57 -7.83 2.63
C GLU A 54 -0.74 -7.48 3.87
N LEU A 55 0.13 -6.48 3.75
CA LEU A 55 0.95 -6.00 4.87
C LEU A 55 0.08 -5.41 5.99
N TYR A 56 -0.99 -4.67 5.66
CA TYR A 56 -1.95 -4.19 6.66
C TYR A 56 -2.66 -5.33 7.37
N ALA A 57 -3.20 -6.30 6.61
CA ALA A 57 -3.90 -7.45 7.17
C ALA A 57 -3.00 -8.21 8.15
N ARG A 58 -1.75 -8.45 7.75
CA ARG A 58 -0.76 -9.11 8.61
C ARG A 58 -0.44 -8.30 9.87
N ALA A 59 -0.26 -6.98 9.77
CA ALA A 59 -0.06 -6.13 10.93
C ALA A 59 -1.25 -6.18 11.92
N PHE A 60 -2.48 -6.21 11.39
CA PHE A 60 -3.68 -6.34 12.21
C PHE A 60 -3.82 -7.71 12.87
N GLU A 61 -3.35 -8.77 12.22
CA GLU A 61 -3.30 -10.13 12.77
C GLU A 61 -2.30 -10.22 13.93
N ILE A 62 -1.05 -9.79 13.70
CA ILE A 62 0.02 -9.81 14.70
C ILE A 62 -0.38 -8.99 15.93
N THR A 63 -0.82 -7.74 15.73
CA THR A 63 -1.31 -6.90 16.83
C THR A 63 -2.63 -7.38 17.42
N GLY A 64 -3.36 -8.26 16.72
CA GLY A 64 -4.57 -8.94 17.18
C GLY A 64 -4.29 -9.89 18.35
N LYS A 65 -3.12 -10.54 18.35
CA LYS A 65 -2.64 -11.41 19.44
C LYS A 65 -2.59 -10.68 20.80
N LEU A 66 -2.40 -9.36 20.78
CA LEU A 66 -2.41 -8.48 21.95
C LEU A 66 -3.83 -7.99 22.31
N SER A 67 -4.81 -8.89 22.39
CA SER A 67 -6.22 -8.51 22.58
C SER A 67 -6.48 -7.84 23.94
N LYS A 68 -7.57 -7.05 24.02
CA LYS A 68 -7.99 -6.34 25.26
C LYS A 68 -8.17 -7.31 26.43
N HIS A 69 -8.73 -8.48 26.16
CA HIS A 69 -8.99 -9.49 27.18
C HIS A 69 -7.70 -10.14 27.70
N ILE A 70 -6.68 -10.22 26.86
CA ILE A 70 -5.36 -10.70 27.28
C ILE A 70 -4.72 -9.63 28.16
N LEU A 71 -4.60 -8.40 27.67
CA LEU A 71 -3.77 -7.36 28.31
C LEU A 71 -4.40 -6.62 29.50
N LEU A 72 -5.73 -6.46 29.54
CA LEU A 72 -6.42 -5.60 30.51
C LEU A 72 -7.14 -6.34 31.63
N VAL A 73 -7.07 -7.67 31.68
CA VAL A 73 -7.60 -8.42 32.83
C VAL A 73 -6.70 -8.16 34.04
N LYS A 74 -7.29 -7.60 35.11
CA LYS A 74 -6.59 -7.07 36.29
C LYS A 74 -5.66 -8.08 36.97
N ASN A 75 -5.93 -9.38 36.82
CA ASN A 75 -5.26 -10.46 37.55
C ASN A 75 -4.63 -11.53 36.64
N SER A 76 -4.60 -11.35 35.32
CA SER A 76 -3.91 -12.32 34.45
C SER A 76 -2.39 -12.10 34.50
N ALA A 77 -1.72 -13.08 35.10
CA ALA A 77 -0.31 -13.32 34.91
C ALA A 77 -0.07 -13.68 33.44
N ILE A 78 0.54 -12.77 32.67
CA ILE A 78 0.92 -13.07 31.29
C ILE A 78 2.44 -13.19 31.25
N PRO A 79 2.98 -14.38 30.94
CA PRO A 79 4.40 -14.58 30.74
C PRO A 79 4.98 -13.65 29.68
N LYS A 80 6.19 -13.16 29.90
CA LYS A 80 6.89 -12.26 28.96
C LYS A 80 7.01 -12.86 27.54
N ARG A 81 7.17 -14.19 27.43
CA ARG A 81 7.31 -14.91 26.15
C ARG A 81 6.22 -14.57 25.13
N TYR A 82 4.97 -14.37 25.57
CA TYR A 82 3.87 -14.00 24.66
C TYR A 82 4.07 -12.64 24.01
N PHE A 83 4.71 -11.71 24.73
CA PHE A 83 5.05 -10.40 24.19
C PHE A 83 6.29 -10.46 23.30
N ASP A 84 7.23 -11.35 23.60
CA ASP A 84 8.40 -11.61 22.76
C ASP A 84 8.00 -12.21 21.42
N GLU A 85 7.09 -13.19 21.40
CA GLU A 85 6.53 -13.77 20.16
C GLU A 85 5.91 -12.69 19.26
N VAL A 86 5.13 -11.77 19.83
CA VAL A 86 4.54 -10.67 19.05
C VAL A 86 5.60 -9.67 18.57
N LYS A 87 6.65 -9.45 19.36
CA LYS A 87 7.77 -8.59 18.97
C LYS A 87 8.52 -9.19 17.78
N ASP A 88 8.79 -10.49 17.82
CA ASP A 88 9.50 -11.20 16.75
C ASP A 88 8.69 -11.21 15.45
N ASP A 89 7.37 -11.45 15.55
CA ASP A 89 6.45 -11.33 14.40
C ASP A 89 6.46 -9.91 13.80
N LEU A 90 6.50 -8.88 14.64
CA LEU A 90 6.56 -7.48 14.20
C LEU A 90 7.89 -7.14 13.52
N LEU A 91 9.00 -7.74 13.96
CA LEU A 91 10.31 -7.57 13.32
C LEU A 91 10.39 -8.28 11.96
N ASP A 92 9.85 -9.51 11.85
CA ASP A 92 9.72 -10.19 10.56
C ASP A 92 8.82 -9.42 9.60
N TRP A 93 7.75 -8.82 10.13
CA TRP A 93 6.88 -7.94 9.35
C TRP A 93 7.65 -6.73 8.81
N GLU A 94 8.40 -5.98 9.61
CA GLU A 94 9.16 -4.78 9.15
C GLU A 94 10.13 -5.08 7.99
N ASN A 95 10.81 -6.23 8.03
CA ASN A 95 11.69 -6.66 6.94
C ASN A 95 10.98 -6.79 5.59
N LYS A 96 9.65 -7.00 5.60
CA LYS A 96 8.80 -7.10 4.41
C LYS A 96 8.13 -5.77 4.04
N CYS A 97 8.24 -4.76 4.90
CA CYS A 97 7.50 -3.51 4.82
C CYS A 97 8.16 -2.40 4.00
N GLY A 98 9.49 -2.29 3.95
CA GLY A 98 10.17 -1.22 3.20
C GLY A 98 9.60 0.20 3.44
N ALA A 99 9.81 1.14 2.50
CA ALA A 99 9.32 2.52 2.55
C ALA A 99 7.81 2.69 2.26
N ILE A 100 6.99 1.65 2.54
CA ILE A 100 5.57 1.60 2.15
C ILE A 100 4.68 2.39 3.12
N PHE A 101 5.10 2.52 4.37
CA PHE A 101 4.32 3.15 5.43
C PHE A 101 4.74 4.59 5.68
N THR A 102 3.76 5.39 6.12
CA THR A 102 4.01 6.77 6.56
C THR A 102 4.91 6.83 7.79
N ASP A 103 5.57 7.97 7.98
CA ASP A 103 6.39 8.24 9.16
C ASP A 103 5.62 8.07 10.48
N ASP A 104 4.32 8.41 10.49
CA ASP A 104 3.48 8.24 11.67
C ASP A 104 3.23 6.76 11.99
N THR A 105 2.96 5.93 10.96
CA THR A 105 2.85 4.47 11.13
C THR A 105 4.17 3.87 11.60
N LEU A 106 5.30 4.28 11.02
CA LEU A 106 6.64 3.84 11.44
C LEU A 106 6.97 4.26 12.88
N ARG A 107 6.59 5.48 13.28
CA ARG A 107 6.75 5.98 14.66
C ARG A 107 5.91 5.17 15.65
N ALA A 108 4.66 4.90 15.32
CA ALA A 108 3.77 4.09 16.15
C ALA A 108 4.28 2.64 16.28
N TYR A 109 4.80 2.08 15.19
CA TYR A 109 5.42 0.76 15.15
C TYR A 109 6.64 0.67 16.09
N ARG A 110 7.60 1.58 15.95
CA ARG A 110 8.81 1.62 16.81
C ARG A 110 8.45 1.80 18.28
N ALA A 111 7.44 2.61 18.57
CA ALA A 111 6.97 2.81 19.94
C ALA A 111 6.35 1.54 20.54
N LEU A 112 5.65 0.73 19.73
CA LEU A 112 5.14 -0.57 20.17
C LEU A 112 6.27 -1.57 20.42
N LEU A 113 7.27 -1.66 19.52
CA LEU A 113 8.45 -2.51 19.73
C LEU A 113 9.18 -2.17 21.03
N LEU A 114 9.34 -0.87 21.32
CA LEU A 114 9.96 -0.42 22.56
C LEU A 114 9.15 -0.84 23.79
N ALA A 115 7.82 -0.67 23.75
CA ALA A 115 6.94 -1.11 24.83
C ALA A 115 6.98 -2.63 25.05
N LEU A 116 7.06 -3.42 23.97
CA LEU A 116 7.20 -4.88 24.02
C LEU A 116 8.56 -5.31 24.57
N SER A 117 9.59 -4.46 24.49
CA SER A 117 10.93 -4.75 25.00
C SER A 117 11.10 -4.44 26.49
N ALA A 118 10.05 -4.00 27.17
CA ALA A 118 10.10 -3.76 28.61
C ALA A 118 10.49 -5.04 29.37
N PRO A 119 11.39 -4.94 30.37
CA PRO A 119 11.88 -6.12 31.10
C PRO A 119 10.75 -6.80 31.87
N ALA A 120 10.87 -8.12 32.02
CA ALA A 120 10.01 -8.90 32.89
C ALA A 120 10.32 -8.58 34.36
N LYS A 121 9.34 -8.82 35.24
CA LYS A 121 9.54 -8.92 36.68
C LYS A 121 10.32 -10.20 37.02
N SER A 122 10.74 -10.32 38.28
CA SER A 122 11.45 -11.50 38.80
C SER A 122 10.67 -12.81 38.64
N ASP A 123 9.34 -12.74 38.54
CA ASP A 123 8.44 -13.88 38.30
C ASP A 123 8.28 -14.26 36.80
N GLY A 124 9.03 -13.61 35.90
CA GLY A 124 8.95 -13.82 34.45
C GLY A 124 7.73 -13.18 33.77
N GLN A 125 6.96 -12.36 34.49
CA GLN A 125 5.74 -11.72 33.99
C GLN A 125 5.96 -10.24 33.67
N MET A 126 5.09 -9.68 32.82
CA MET A 126 5.08 -8.24 32.60
C MET A 126 4.34 -7.48 33.71
N SER A 127 4.88 -6.32 34.09
CA SER A 127 4.22 -5.43 35.03
C SER A 127 2.90 -4.88 34.46
N ARG A 128 1.96 -4.54 35.34
CA ARG A 128 0.68 -3.94 34.93
C ARG A 128 0.88 -2.64 34.15
N GLY A 129 1.85 -1.81 34.55
CA GLY A 129 2.20 -0.59 33.84
C GLY A 129 2.69 -0.88 32.42
N ALA A 130 3.56 -1.88 32.26
CA ALA A 130 4.07 -2.27 30.96
C ALA A 130 2.99 -2.89 30.06
N LYS A 131 2.08 -3.71 30.60
CA LYS A 131 0.89 -4.22 29.86
C LYS A 131 0.00 -3.09 29.34
N ASN A 132 -0.26 -2.09 30.18
CA ASN A 132 -1.05 -0.92 29.77
C ASN A 132 -0.34 -0.11 28.68
N GLU A 133 0.99 0.02 28.76
CA GLU A 133 1.76 0.72 27.75
C GLU A 133 1.71 0.00 26.40
N VAL A 134 1.94 -1.32 26.39
CA VAL A 134 1.78 -2.15 25.18
C VAL A 134 0.37 -1.99 24.60
N TRP A 135 -0.67 -1.99 25.42
CA TRP A 135 -2.04 -1.77 24.96
C TRP A 135 -2.23 -0.40 24.30
N ARG A 136 -1.75 0.68 24.94
CA ARG A 136 -1.83 2.05 24.38
C ARG A 136 -1.14 2.13 23.02
N LYS A 137 0.09 1.60 22.91
CA LYS A 137 0.87 1.64 21.67
C LYS A 137 0.26 0.77 20.57
N ARG A 138 -0.31 -0.38 20.93
CA ARG A 138 -1.06 -1.24 20.00
C ARG A 138 -2.29 -0.52 19.44
N VAL A 139 -3.07 0.16 20.28
CA VAL A 139 -4.23 0.94 19.82
C VAL A 139 -3.79 2.07 18.90
N TRP A 140 -2.71 2.78 19.26
CA TRP A 140 -2.16 3.85 18.44
C TRP A 140 -1.71 3.36 17.05
N LEU A 141 -0.89 2.31 16.99
CA LEU A 141 -0.45 1.72 15.71
C LEU A 141 -1.64 1.30 14.83
N ARG A 142 -2.63 0.61 15.42
CA ARG A 142 -3.85 0.23 14.67
C ARG A 142 -4.64 1.44 14.17
N GLY A 143 -4.61 2.56 14.88
CA GLY A 143 -5.19 3.83 14.45
C GLY A 143 -4.48 4.37 13.20
N CYS A 144 -3.15 4.44 13.22
CA CYS A 144 -2.33 4.89 12.08
C CYS A 144 -2.55 3.99 10.85
N LEU A 145 -2.49 2.66 11.02
CA LEU A 145 -2.71 1.71 9.93
C LEU A 145 -4.11 1.88 9.30
N LYS A 146 -5.15 2.10 10.11
CA LYS A 146 -6.51 2.34 9.59
C LYS A 146 -6.61 3.67 8.84
N ALA A 147 -6.06 4.74 9.39
CA ALA A 147 -6.09 6.06 8.77
C ALA A 147 -5.41 6.01 7.39
N GLU A 148 -4.23 5.38 7.33
CA GLU A 148 -3.46 5.25 6.10
C GLU A 148 -4.17 4.36 5.06
N LEU A 149 -4.80 3.26 5.50
CA LEU A 149 -5.64 2.43 4.63
C LEU A 149 -6.80 3.24 4.04
N THR A 150 -7.59 3.92 4.88
CA THR A 150 -8.73 4.75 4.41
C THR A 150 -8.32 5.94 3.55
N GLY A 151 -7.14 6.53 3.80
CA GLY A 151 -6.59 7.60 2.97
C GLY A 151 -6.13 7.09 1.60
N THR A 152 -5.64 5.86 1.53
CA THR A 152 -5.26 5.19 0.28
C THR A 152 -6.50 4.88 -0.56
N ASP A 153 -7.58 4.38 0.06
CA ASP A 153 -8.84 4.07 -0.64
C ASP A 153 -9.49 5.34 -1.25
N LYS A 154 -9.47 6.46 -0.54
CA LYS A 154 -9.97 7.75 -1.06
C LYS A 154 -9.18 8.27 -2.24
N ALA A 155 -7.86 8.11 -2.24
CA ALA A 155 -7.01 8.55 -3.33
C ALA A 155 -7.22 7.70 -4.60
N LEU A 156 -7.52 6.41 -4.45
CA LEU A 156 -7.84 5.53 -5.58
C LEU A 156 -9.22 5.86 -6.19
N LEU A 157 -10.24 6.08 -5.36
CA LEU A 157 -11.56 6.50 -5.84
C LEU A 157 -11.52 7.81 -6.63
N ALA A 158 -10.65 8.75 -6.22
CA ALA A 158 -10.47 10.02 -6.93
C ALA A 158 -9.77 9.86 -8.30
N LEU A 159 -9.01 8.78 -8.50
CA LEU A 159 -8.35 8.50 -9.79
C LEU A 159 -9.26 7.75 -10.78
N ASP A 160 -10.32 7.09 -10.30
CA ASP A 160 -11.33 6.44 -11.14
C ASP A 160 -12.40 7.44 -11.64
N GLU A 161 -12.46 8.65 -11.07
CA GLU A 161 -13.41 9.72 -11.45
C GLU A 161 -12.84 10.76 -12.45
N GLU A 162 -11.55 10.65 -12.86
CA GLU A 162 -10.89 11.49 -13.89
C GLU A 162 -10.75 10.79 -15.25
#